data_AF-A0A7J8CFN4-F1
#
_entry.id   AF-A0A7J8CFN4-F1
#
_cell.length_a   1.000
_cell.length_b   1.000
_cell.length_c   1.000
_cell.angle_alpha   90.00
_cell.angle_beta   90.00
_cell.angle_gamma   90.00
#
_symmetry.space_group_name_H-M   'P 1'
#
loop_
_entity.id
_entity.type
_entity.pdbx_description
1 polymer ?
#
loop_
_entity_poly.entity_id
_entity_poly.type
_entity_poly.pdbx_seq_one_letter_code
_entity_poly.pdbx_strand_id
1 'polypeptide(L)'
;MTPNHIPAPRPPGHPSCLQFTVNMTAAVRTYRWQCIECKSCSLCGTSENDDQLLFCDDCDRGYHMYCLSPPMAEPPEGSWSCHLCLRHLKEKASAYITLT
;
A
#
# COMPACT_ATOMS: atom_id res chain seq x y z
N MET A 1 9.71 26.71 -2.10
CA MET A 1 9.74 26.28 -3.52
C MET A 1 9.88 24.76 -3.54
N THR A 2 8.79 24.01 -3.41
CA THR A 2 8.80 22.56 -3.64
C THR A 2 8.26 22.31 -5.05
N PRO A 3 8.92 21.49 -5.87
CA PRO A 3 8.52 21.30 -7.25
C PRO A 3 7.25 20.45 -7.30
N ASN A 4 6.19 21.01 -7.87
CA ASN A 4 5.05 20.34 -8.50
C ASN A 4 4.54 19.06 -7.81
N HIS A 5 3.79 19.20 -6.71
CA HIS A 5 2.81 18.17 -6.35
C HIS A 5 1.67 18.20 -7.36
N ILE A 6 1.82 17.43 -8.44
CA ILE A 6 0.71 17.11 -9.34
C ILE A 6 -0.30 16.32 -8.47
N PRO A 7 -1.54 16.82 -8.28
CA PRO A 7 -2.53 16.10 -7.51
C PRO A 7 -2.73 14.71 -8.12
N ALA A 8 -2.82 13.71 -7.25
CA ALA A 8 -3.01 12.34 -7.70
C ALA A 8 -4.30 12.23 -8.54
N PRO A 9 -4.26 11.53 -9.69
CA PRO A 9 -5.47 11.29 -10.47
C PRO A 9 -6.45 10.46 -9.64
N ARG A 10 -7.75 10.71 -9.82
CA ARG A 10 -8.76 9.82 -9.22
C ARG A 10 -8.61 8.42 -9.81
N PRO A 11 -8.66 7.36 -8.99
CA PRO A 11 -8.68 6.00 -9.51
C PRO A 11 -9.90 5.83 -10.43
N PRO A 12 -9.75 5.19 -11.61
CA PRO A 12 -10.86 4.98 -12.55
C PRO A 12 -11.88 3.93 -12.09
N GLY A 13 -11.70 3.31 -10.91
CA GLY A 13 -12.64 2.34 -10.34
C GLY A 13 -13.37 2.88 -9.11
N HIS A 14 -14.65 2.50 -8.96
CA HIS A 14 -15.41 2.80 -7.75
C HIS A 14 -14.77 2.07 -6.55
N PRO A 15 -14.55 2.75 -5.41
CA PRO A 15 -13.96 2.11 -4.23
C PRO A 15 -14.72 0.87 -3.76
N SER A 16 -16.06 0.87 -3.86
CA SER A 16 -16.88 -0.29 -3.51
C SER A 16 -16.67 -1.48 -4.45
N CYS A 17 -16.49 -1.25 -5.75
CA CYS A 17 -16.20 -2.31 -6.72
C CYS A 17 -14.79 -2.89 -6.54
N LEU A 18 -13.84 -2.07 -6.09
CA LEU A 18 -12.47 -2.48 -5.77
C LEU A 18 -12.33 -2.99 -4.33
N GLN A 19 -13.43 -3.08 -3.57
CA GLN A 19 -13.47 -3.52 -2.17
C GLN A 19 -12.54 -2.70 -1.25
N PHE A 20 -12.39 -1.41 -1.55
CA PHE A 20 -11.54 -0.53 -0.76
C PHE A 20 -12.19 -0.16 0.58
N THR A 21 -11.40 -0.23 1.65
CA THR A 21 -11.75 0.33 2.96
C THR A 21 -11.84 1.85 2.91
N VAL A 22 -12.38 2.47 3.96
CA VAL A 22 -12.44 3.94 4.08
C VAL A 22 -11.04 4.55 4.09
N ASN A 23 -10.10 3.93 4.82
CA ASN A 23 -8.70 4.36 4.88
C ASN A 23 -8.05 4.28 3.49
N MET A 24 -8.18 3.13 2.82
CA MET A 24 -7.62 2.93 1.49
C MET A 24 -8.21 3.90 0.48
N THR A 25 -9.54 4.11 0.49
CA THR A 25 -10.22 5.06 -0.41
C THR A 25 -9.68 6.48 -0.27
N ALA A 26 -9.40 6.92 0.95
CA ALA A 26 -8.79 8.22 1.20
C ALA A 26 -7.33 8.23 0.72
N ALA A 27 -6.57 7.18 1.04
CA ALA A 27 -5.14 7.10 0.75
C ALA A 27 -4.82 7.07 -0.74
N VAL A 28 -5.54 6.28 -1.55
CA VAL A 28 -5.28 6.14 -3.00
C VAL A 28 -5.50 7.44 -3.79
N ARG A 29 -6.14 8.44 -3.20
CA ARG A 29 -6.32 9.79 -3.77
C ARG A 29 -5.18 10.75 -3.43
N THR A 30 -4.19 10.32 -2.64
CA THR A 30 -3.07 11.16 -2.19
C THR A 30 -1.78 10.93 -2.97
N TYR A 31 -1.72 9.87 -3.77
CA TYR A 31 -0.56 9.51 -4.58
C TYR A 31 -1.00 8.84 -5.88
N ARG A 32 -0.08 8.67 -6.84
CA ARG A 32 -0.38 7.99 -8.11
C ARG A 32 -0.62 6.50 -7.88
N TRP A 33 -1.87 6.16 -7.55
CA TRP A 33 -2.33 4.79 -7.42
C TRP A 33 -2.20 4.04 -8.75
N GLN A 34 -1.83 2.76 -8.66
CA GLN A 34 -1.74 1.82 -9.78
C GLN A 34 -2.79 0.73 -9.58
N CYS A 35 -3.42 0.26 -10.66
CA CYS A 35 -4.26 -0.93 -10.57
C CYS A 35 -3.43 -2.19 -10.28
N ILE A 36 -4.11 -3.32 -10.02
CA ILE A 36 -3.47 -4.60 -9.71
C ILE A 36 -2.44 -5.02 -10.78
N GLU A 37 -2.81 -4.89 -12.06
CA GLU A 37 -1.93 -5.24 -13.20
C GLU A 37 -0.73 -4.29 -13.39
N CYS A 38 -0.78 -3.08 -12.83
CA CYS A 38 0.28 -2.08 -12.97
C CYS A 38 1.06 -1.86 -11.67
N LYS A 39 0.80 -2.66 -10.63
CA LYS A 39 1.39 -2.43 -9.32
C LYS A 39 2.89 -2.68 -9.37
N SER A 40 3.65 -1.70 -8.88
CA SER A 40 5.10 -1.83 -8.70
C SER A 40 5.46 -1.68 -7.22
N CYS A 41 6.56 -2.30 -6.82
CA CYS A 41 7.12 -2.11 -5.49
C CYS A 41 7.54 -0.66 -5.27
N SER A 42 7.12 -0.07 -4.15
CA SER A 42 7.41 1.33 -3.80
C SER A 42 8.87 1.56 -3.37
N LEU A 43 9.68 0.50 -3.26
CA LEU A 43 11.09 0.56 -2.86
C LEU A 43 12.04 0.37 -4.05
N CYS A 44 11.83 -0.65 -4.89
CA CYS A 44 12.69 -0.92 -6.05
C CYS A 44 12.09 -0.42 -7.39
N GLY A 45 10.80 -0.10 -7.43
CA GLY A 45 10.13 0.42 -8.63
C GLY A 45 9.76 -0.63 -9.68
N THR A 46 10.02 -1.92 -9.44
CA THR A 46 9.71 -3.01 -10.39
C THR A 46 8.38 -3.68 -10.07
N SER A 47 7.76 -4.30 -11.09
CA SER A 47 6.58 -5.17 -10.98
C SER A 47 6.91 -6.66 -11.13
N GLU A 48 8.19 -7.01 -11.30
CA GLU A 48 8.68 -8.39 -11.36
C GLU A 48 8.40 -9.14 -10.04
N ASN A 49 8.34 -10.48 -10.04
CA ASN A 49 8.08 -11.29 -8.83
C ASN A 49 6.78 -10.84 -8.11
N ASP A 50 5.68 -10.79 -8.86
CA ASP A 50 4.36 -10.38 -8.38
C ASP A 50 3.82 -11.28 -7.27
N ASP A 51 4.18 -12.57 -7.28
CA ASP A 51 3.94 -13.54 -6.22
C ASP A 51 4.52 -13.12 -4.86
N GLN A 52 5.56 -12.28 -4.87
CA GLN A 52 6.21 -11.74 -3.67
C GLN A 52 5.83 -10.28 -3.38
N LEU A 53 4.92 -9.68 -4.15
CA LEU A 53 4.52 -8.29 -4.04
C LEU A 53 3.29 -8.13 -3.13
N LEU A 54 3.52 -7.69 -1.89
CA LEU A 54 2.45 -7.41 -0.94
C LEU A 54 1.75 -6.08 -1.24
N PHE A 55 0.43 -6.05 -1.05
CA PHE A 55 -0.36 -4.82 -1.08
C PHE A 55 -0.72 -4.39 0.34
N CYS A 56 -0.53 -3.12 0.64
CA CYS A 56 -0.88 -2.56 1.94
C CYS A 56 -2.40 -2.37 2.08
N ASP A 57 -3.02 -2.93 3.12
CA ASP A 57 -4.47 -2.87 3.36
C ASP A 57 -5.02 -1.47 3.72
N ASP A 58 -4.12 -0.52 3.98
CA ASP A 58 -4.49 0.87 4.31
C ASP A 58 -4.28 1.84 3.16
N CYS A 59 -3.47 1.50 2.16
CA CYS A 59 -3.15 2.44 1.09
C CYS A 59 -2.96 1.84 -0.29
N ASP A 60 -2.98 0.52 -0.43
CA ASP A 60 -2.79 -0.22 -1.68
C ASP A 60 -1.42 -0.03 -2.36
N ARG A 61 -0.40 0.46 -1.64
CA ARG A 61 0.97 0.47 -2.19
C ARG A 61 1.55 -0.94 -2.20
N GLY A 62 2.28 -1.26 -3.28
CA GLY A 62 2.99 -2.52 -3.44
C GLY A 62 4.37 -2.51 -2.78
N TYR A 63 4.76 -3.62 -2.15
CA TYR A 63 6.10 -3.84 -1.61
C TYR A 63 6.50 -5.30 -1.75
N HIS A 64 7.64 -5.58 -2.39
CA HIS A 64 8.18 -6.93 -2.36
C HIS A 64 8.57 -7.32 -0.95
N MET A 65 8.26 -8.55 -0.55
CA MET A 65 8.62 -9.09 0.77
C MET A 65 10.13 -8.98 1.04
N TYR A 66 10.96 -9.25 0.02
CA TYR A 66 12.43 -9.15 0.10
C TYR A 66 12.97 -7.71 0.05
N CYS A 67 12.18 -6.73 -0.40
CA CYS A 67 12.60 -5.32 -0.38
C CYS A 67 12.38 -4.66 0.98
N LEU A 68 11.60 -5.28 1.87
CA LEU A 68 11.35 -4.76 3.21
C LEU A 68 12.60 -4.87 4.09
N SER A 69 12.60 -4.10 5.19
CA SER A 69 13.66 -4.12 6.20
C SER A 69 13.03 -4.17 7.59
N PRO A 70 13.05 -5.33 8.28
CA PRO A 70 13.60 -6.61 7.82
C PRO A 70 12.78 -7.22 6.65
N PRO A 71 13.40 -8.06 5.79
CA PRO A 71 12.69 -8.77 4.73
C PRO A 71 11.74 -9.81 5.34
N MET A 72 10.64 -10.08 4.65
CA MET A 72 9.69 -11.14 5.00
C MET A 72 9.93 -12.37 4.14
N ALA A 73 9.84 -13.56 4.74
CA ALA A 73 9.98 -14.83 4.03
C ALA A 73 8.65 -15.34 3.47
N GLU A 74 7.55 -15.03 4.16
CA GLU A 74 6.20 -15.47 3.83
C GLU A 74 5.22 -14.29 3.95
N PRO A 75 4.10 -14.30 3.20
CA PRO A 75 3.06 -13.31 3.36
C PRO A 75 2.50 -13.31 4.79
N PRO A 76 2.15 -12.14 5.35
CA PRO A 76 1.60 -12.05 6.69
C PRO A 76 0.25 -12.75 6.80
N GLU A 77 -0.01 -13.36 7.96
CA GLU A 77 -1.34 -13.85 8.29
C GLU A 77 -2.29 -12.66 8.57
N GLY A 78 -3.35 -12.55 7.78
CA GLY A 78 -4.33 -11.47 7.92
C GLY A 78 -3.87 -10.15 7.28
N SER A 79 -4.21 -9.03 7.93
CA SER A 79 -3.95 -7.71 7.36
C SER A 79 -2.52 -7.24 7.53
N TRP A 80 -2.03 -6.50 6.54
CA TRP A 80 -0.70 -5.90 6.53
C TRP A 80 -0.72 -4.42 6.16
N SER A 81 -0.06 -3.62 6.98
CA SER A 81 0.11 -2.18 6.78
C SER A 81 1.58 -1.88 6.53
N CYS A 82 1.87 -1.20 5.43
CA CYS A 82 3.24 -0.76 5.14
C CYS A 82 3.74 0.24 6.19
N HIS A 83 5.07 0.41 6.26
CA HIS A 83 5.75 1.31 7.20
C HIS A 83 5.24 2.77 7.16
N LEU A 84 4.78 3.26 6.00
CA LEU A 84 4.17 4.59 5.88
C LEU A 84 2.84 4.66 6.63
N CYS A 85 1.96 3.67 6.44
CA CYS A 85 0.66 3.62 7.11
C CYS A 85 0.82 3.41 8.61
N LEU A 86 1.74 2.54 9.05
CA LEU A 86 2.05 2.37 10.47
C LEU A 86 2.50 3.68 11.12
N ARG A 87 3.32 4.48 10.43
CA ARG A 87 3.77 5.80 10.92
C ARG A 87 2.64 6.83 10.97
N HIS A 88 1.77 6.84 9.95
CA HIS A 88 0.76 7.89 9.79
C HIS A 88 -0.56 7.59 10.52
N LEU A 89 -1.00 6.34 10.54
CA LEU A 89 -2.28 5.90 11.10
C LEU A 89 -2.15 5.41 12.55
N LYS A 90 -0.96 4.97 12.97
CA LYS A 90 -0.70 4.44 14.32
C LYS A 90 -1.73 3.35 14.70
N GLU A 91 -2.48 3.53 15.78
CA GLU A 91 -3.53 2.61 16.24
C GLU A 91 -4.69 2.40 15.26
N LYS A 92 -4.78 3.22 14.20
CA LYS A 92 -5.80 3.10 13.15
C LYS A 92 -5.36 2.27 11.94
N ALA A 93 -4.12 1.75 11.93
CA ALA A 93 -3.63 0.91 10.85
C ALA A 93 -4.29 -0.47 10.88
N SER A 94 -4.58 -1.05 9.71
CA SER A 94 -5.22 -2.37 9.57
C SER A 94 -4.44 -3.50 10.26
N ALA A 95 -3.11 -3.43 10.22
CA ALA A 95 -2.22 -4.42 10.83
C ALA A 95 -1.75 -4.03 12.23
N TYR A 96 -2.50 -3.20 12.96
CA TYR A 96 -2.25 -3.01 14.40
C TYR A 96 -2.62 -4.31 15.13
N ILE A 97 -1.77 -5.33 14.97
CA ILE A 97 -1.65 -6.41 15.93
C ILE A 97 -1.40 -5.69 17.25
N THR A 98 -2.38 -5.77 18.14
CA THR A 98 -2.19 -5.56 19.57
C THR A 98 -0.85 -6.20 19.90
N LEU A 99 0.15 -5.38 20.23
CA LEU A 99 1.42 -5.87 20.76
C LEU A 99 1.07 -6.67 22.02
N THR A 100 0.82 -7.96 21.88
CA THR A 100 0.81 -8.92 22.97
C THR A 100 2.17 -9.57 23.01
#